data_AF-A0A2S4L0Q0-F1
#
_entry.id   AF-A0A2S4L0Q0-F1
#
_cell.length_a   1.000
_cell.length_b   1.000
_cell.length_c   1.000
_cell.angle_alpha   90.00
_cell.angle_beta   90.00
_cell.angle_gamma   90.00
#
_symmetry.space_group_name_H-M   'P 1'
#
loop_
_entity.id
_entity.type
_entity.pdbx_description
1 polymer ?
#
loop_
_entity_poly.entity_id
_entity_poly.type
_entity_poly.pdbx_seq_one_letter_code
_entity_poly.pdbx_strand_id
1 'polypeptide(L)'
;MELETTPRKLWEHPNPKGTAMWEFMQEANRRYGLELQVSLQPGPRSKEHPDADHVGQGFHDLYRWSCEQRSQFYGQLWDSQRWIHEGSFAQVVDEATPISRLPRWFAGVRLNWAENFLWSRGPGDAAGTRATLHKEDARVALTEVREGNTAVVDV
;
A
#
# COMPACT_ATOMS: atom_id res chain seq x y z
N MET A 1 -22.32 31.65 19.32
CA MET A 1 -22.52 30.96 18.04
C MET A 1 -21.49 29.86 18.00
N GLU A 2 -21.88 28.63 18.34
CA GLU A 2 -20.97 27.48 18.25
C GLU A 2 -20.71 27.22 16.77
N LEU A 3 -19.47 27.43 16.33
CA LEU A 3 -19.06 27.03 14.99
C LEU A 3 -19.02 25.50 15.00
N GLU A 4 -19.78 24.85 14.11
CA GLU A 4 -19.60 23.43 13.83
C GLU A 4 -18.17 23.26 13.31
N THR A 5 -17.28 22.76 14.17
CA THR A 5 -15.86 22.55 13.89
C THR A 5 -15.58 21.21 13.20
N THR A 6 -16.62 20.45 12.84
CA THR A 6 -16.45 19.19 12.10
C THR A 6 -16.44 19.49 10.59
N PRO A 7 -15.35 19.22 9.87
CA PRO A 7 -15.30 19.42 8.43
C PRO A 7 -16.42 18.66 7.71
N ARG A 8 -17.13 19.34 6.79
CA ARG A 8 -18.20 18.71 6.00
C ARG A 8 -17.61 17.63 5.08
N LYS A 9 -18.03 16.37 5.25
CA LYS A 9 -17.70 15.28 4.33
C LYS A 9 -18.23 15.61 2.92
N LEU A 10 -17.32 15.75 1.96
CA LEU A 10 -17.65 16.12 0.58
C LEU A 10 -18.04 14.91 -0.27
N TRP A 11 -17.43 13.76 0.00
CA TRP A 11 -17.59 12.55 -0.79
C TRP A 11 -17.23 11.31 0.03
N GLU A 12 -17.82 10.17 -0.32
CA GLU A 12 -17.43 8.85 0.16
C GLU A 12 -17.51 7.83 -0.97
N HIS A 13 -16.64 6.82 -0.93
CA HIS A 13 -16.64 5.77 -1.93
C HIS A 13 -17.91 4.91 -1.77
N PRO A 14 -18.67 4.63 -2.85
CA PRO A 14 -19.96 3.92 -2.77
C PRO A 14 -19.83 2.44 -2.38
N ASN A 15 -18.68 1.81 -2.64
CA ASN A 15 -18.40 0.43 -2.24
C ASN A 15 -16.97 0.26 -1.70
N PRO A 16 -16.68 0.73 -0.49
CA PRO A 16 -15.30 0.73 0.03
C PRO A 16 -14.78 -0.69 0.28
N LYS A 17 -15.67 -1.66 0.52
CA LYS A 17 -15.34 -3.08 0.69
C LYS A 17 -15.04 -3.81 -0.62
N GLY A 18 -15.28 -3.19 -1.77
CA GLY A 18 -14.89 -3.73 -3.08
C GLY A 18 -13.48 -3.33 -3.52
N THR A 19 -12.72 -2.64 -2.68
CA THR A 19 -11.39 -2.15 -3.03
C THR A 19 -10.30 -3.19 -2.74
N ALA A 20 -9.21 -3.18 -3.51
CA ALA A 20 -8.04 -4.01 -3.21
C ALA A 20 -7.45 -3.72 -1.82
N MET A 21 -7.61 -2.48 -1.32
CA MET A 21 -7.21 -2.11 0.04
C MET A 21 -8.05 -2.85 1.09
N TRP A 22 -9.36 -3.00 0.88
CA TRP A 22 -10.17 -3.82 1.78
C TRP A 22 -9.73 -5.27 1.77
N GLU A 23 -9.52 -5.87 0.60
CA GLU A 23 -9.01 -7.25 0.50
C GLU A 23 -7.67 -7.42 1.23
N PHE A 24 -6.75 -6.46 1.05
CA PHE A 24 -5.47 -6.43 1.75
C PHE A 24 -5.64 -6.36 3.27
N MET A 25 -6.53 -5.50 3.78
CA MET A 25 -6.81 -5.41 5.22
C MET A 25 -7.44 -6.69 5.76
N GLN A 26 -8.36 -7.32 5.02
CA GLN A 26 -8.98 -8.58 5.45
C GLN A 26 -7.96 -9.72 5.53
N GLU A 27 -7.01 -9.76 4.60
CA GLU A 27 -5.91 -10.72 4.66
C GLU A 27 -4.96 -10.43 5.83
N ALA A 28 -4.69 -9.17 6.14
CA ALA A 28 -3.89 -8.77 7.30
C ALA A 28 -4.57 -9.18 8.62
N ASN A 29 -5.89 -8.95 8.73
CA ASN A 29 -6.71 -9.39 9.86
C ASN A 29 -6.60 -10.91 10.06
N ARG A 30 -6.69 -11.66 8.97
CA ARG A 30 -6.58 -13.12 8.99
C ARG A 30 -5.17 -13.62 9.35
N ARG A 31 -4.12 -13.00 8.81
CA ARG A 31 -2.71 -13.42 9.02
C ARG A 31 -2.17 -13.04 10.38
N TYR A 32 -2.51 -11.86 10.87
CA TYR A 32 -1.84 -11.22 12.00
C TYR A 32 -2.78 -10.97 13.19
N GLY A 33 -4.06 -11.35 13.10
CA GLY A 33 -5.05 -11.14 14.17
C GLY A 33 -5.39 -9.67 14.39
N LEU A 34 -5.30 -8.85 13.34
CA LEU A 34 -5.68 -7.44 13.38
C LEU A 34 -7.19 -7.28 13.20
N GLU A 35 -7.69 -6.07 13.46
CA GLU A 35 -9.10 -5.70 13.31
C GLU A 35 -9.27 -4.46 12.41
N LEU A 36 -8.49 -4.39 11.33
CA LEU A 36 -8.53 -3.28 10.37
C LEU A 36 -9.90 -3.20 9.69
N GLN A 37 -10.51 -2.01 9.65
CA GLN A 37 -11.82 -1.76 9.04
C GLN A 37 -11.75 -0.63 8.01
N VAL A 38 -12.76 -0.48 7.15
CA VAL A 38 -12.97 0.80 6.46
C VAL A 38 -13.77 1.69 7.39
N SER A 39 -13.31 2.91 7.64
CA SER A 39 -14.12 3.87 8.36
C SER A 39 -15.30 4.32 7.50
N LEU A 40 -16.50 3.91 7.87
CA LEU A 40 -17.74 4.34 7.22
C LEU A 40 -18.35 5.59 7.89
N GLN A 41 -17.86 5.98 9.07
CA GLN A 41 -18.32 7.16 9.79
C GLN A 41 -17.14 7.93 10.41
N PRO A 42 -17.28 9.25 10.65
CA PRO A 42 -16.37 9.96 11.53
C PRO A 42 -16.42 9.33 12.93
N GLY A 43 -15.26 9.18 13.57
CA GLY A 43 -15.18 8.65 14.93
C GLY A 43 -15.92 9.54 15.94
N PRO A 44 -16.35 8.99 17.09
CA PRO A 44 -16.95 9.79 18.15
C PRO A 44 -15.97 10.85 18.62
N ARG A 45 -16.48 12.03 18.97
CA ARG A 45 -15.67 13.14 19.45
C ARG A 45 -14.96 12.77 20.74
N SER A 46 -13.63 12.74 20.75
CA SER A 46 -12.91 12.58 22.00
C SER A 46 -13.20 13.81 22.87
N LYS A 47 -13.60 13.61 24.13
CA LYS A 47 -13.84 14.72 25.07
C LYS A 47 -12.54 15.39 25.52
N GLU A 48 -11.43 14.68 25.39
CA GLU A 48 -10.11 15.09 25.87
C GLU A 48 -9.31 15.87 24.81
N HIS A 49 -9.53 15.60 23.52
CA HIS A 49 -8.87 16.27 22.40
C HIS A 49 -9.90 16.65 21.31
N PRO A 50 -10.63 17.77 21.50
CA PRO A 50 -11.70 18.19 20.59
C PRO A 50 -11.22 18.66 19.20
N ASP A 51 -9.92 18.99 19.07
CA ASP A 51 -9.29 19.51 17.86
C ASP A 51 -8.47 18.46 17.09
N ALA A 52 -8.38 17.22 17.58
CA ALA A 52 -7.72 16.16 16.83
C ALA A 52 -8.57 15.84 15.57
N ASP A 53 -7.94 15.84 14.40
CA ASP A 53 -8.60 15.49 13.14
C ASP A 53 -9.29 14.13 13.27
N HIS A 54 -10.62 14.12 13.14
CA HIS A 54 -11.45 12.92 13.21
C HIS A 54 -11.41 12.19 11.86
N VAL A 55 -10.22 11.84 11.41
CA VAL A 55 -10.05 11.03 10.21
C VAL A 55 -10.36 9.58 10.59
N GLY A 56 -11.08 8.91 9.69
CA GLY A 56 -11.68 7.62 9.96
C GLY A 56 -10.71 6.55 10.49
N GLN A 57 -11.09 5.87 11.57
CA GLN A 57 -10.27 4.90 12.32
C GLN A 57 -9.59 3.88 11.40
N GLY A 58 -10.27 3.43 10.35
CA GLY A 58 -9.78 2.44 9.40
C GLY A 58 -8.42 2.70 8.74
N PHE A 59 -8.25 3.85 8.06
CA PHE A 59 -6.98 4.15 7.40
C PHE A 59 -5.87 4.46 8.40
N HIS A 60 -6.22 5.08 9.54
CA HIS A 60 -5.25 5.34 10.60
C HIS A 60 -4.69 4.08 11.22
N ASP A 61 -5.53 3.06 11.44
CA ASP A 61 -5.08 1.80 11.99
C ASP A 61 -4.18 1.07 10.99
N LEU A 62 -4.52 1.10 9.70
CA LEU A 62 -3.67 0.57 8.62
C LEU A 62 -2.33 1.32 8.56
N TYR A 63 -2.36 2.66 8.63
CA TYR A 63 -1.16 3.50 8.62
C TYR A 63 -0.28 3.24 9.85
N ARG A 64 -0.87 3.22 11.04
CA ARG A 64 -0.18 2.90 12.30
C ARG A 64 0.51 1.55 12.19
N TRP A 65 -0.20 0.52 11.75
CA TRP A 65 0.38 -0.82 11.55
C TRP A 65 1.53 -0.80 10.55
N SER A 66 1.41 -0.07 9.43
CA SER A 66 2.48 0.07 8.44
C SER A 66 3.77 0.69 9.01
N CYS A 67 3.65 1.54 10.03
CA CYS A 67 4.77 2.19 10.70
C CYS A 67 5.33 1.36 11.86
N GLU A 68 4.47 0.74 12.65
CA GLU A 68 4.85 0.01 13.88
C GLU A 68 5.33 -1.42 13.62
N GLN A 69 4.89 -2.04 12.52
CA GLN A 69 5.22 -3.42 12.16
C GLN A 69 5.61 -3.49 10.68
N ARG A 70 6.67 -2.75 10.31
CA ARG A 70 7.10 -2.53 8.91
C ARG A 70 7.38 -3.86 8.20
N SER A 71 8.07 -4.78 8.86
CA SER A 71 8.47 -6.04 8.22
C SER A 71 7.25 -6.92 7.89
N GLN A 72 6.22 -6.92 8.74
CA GLN A 72 4.98 -7.64 8.47
C GLN A 72 4.17 -6.98 7.33
N PHE A 73 3.99 -5.65 7.43
CA PHE A 73 3.23 -4.88 6.45
C PHE A 73 3.81 -5.01 5.05
N TYR A 74 5.09 -4.69 4.89
CA TYR A 74 5.76 -4.71 3.58
C TYR A 74 5.98 -6.14 3.07
N GLY A 75 6.03 -7.14 3.96
CA GLY A 75 6.04 -8.55 3.58
C GLY A 75 4.72 -8.99 2.96
N GLN A 76 3.60 -8.62 3.57
CA GLN A 76 2.30 -8.88 2.97
C GLN A 76 2.10 -8.08 1.67
N LEU A 77 2.59 -6.83 1.63
CA LEU A 77 2.55 -6.04 0.41
C LEU A 77 3.33 -6.75 -0.71
N TRP A 78 4.54 -7.23 -0.42
CA TRP A 78 5.35 -8.01 -1.37
C TRP A 78 4.58 -9.20 -1.95
N ASP A 79 3.93 -10.00 -1.10
CA ASP A 79 3.13 -11.15 -1.52
C ASP A 79 1.96 -10.78 -2.44
N SER A 80 1.33 -9.63 -2.20
CA SER A 80 0.17 -9.17 -2.97
C SER A 80 0.52 -8.74 -4.40
N GLN A 81 1.74 -8.22 -4.63
CA GLN A 81 2.16 -7.66 -5.92
C GLN A 81 2.68 -8.72 -6.92
N ARG A 82 2.93 -9.96 -6.46
CA ARG A 82 3.37 -11.08 -7.32
C ARG A 82 4.62 -10.81 -8.18
N TRP A 83 5.57 -10.03 -7.66
CA TRP A 83 6.82 -9.65 -8.34
C TRP A 83 7.54 -10.80 -9.05
N ILE A 84 8.19 -10.49 -10.17
CA ILE A 84 9.19 -11.33 -10.83
C ILE A 84 10.55 -11.00 -10.21
N HIS A 85 11.13 -11.98 -9.51
CA HIS A 85 12.38 -11.80 -8.76
C HIS A 85 13.14 -13.11 -8.61
N GLU A 86 14.41 -13.02 -8.25
CA GLU A 86 15.23 -14.15 -7.81
C GLU A 86 15.60 -14.00 -6.32
N GLY A 87 15.89 -15.14 -5.69
CA GLY A 87 16.21 -15.20 -4.27
C GLY A 87 15.00 -15.05 -3.35
N SER A 88 15.29 -15.03 -2.05
CA SER A 88 14.31 -14.97 -0.96
C SER A 88 14.87 -14.15 0.19
N PHE A 89 13.98 -13.66 1.05
CA PHE A 89 14.34 -12.94 2.26
C PHE A 89 13.80 -13.66 3.49
N ALA A 90 14.55 -13.65 4.59
CA ALA A 90 14.09 -14.17 5.88
C ALA A 90 13.24 -13.13 6.65
N GLN A 91 13.55 -11.85 6.45
CA GLN A 91 12.82 -10.71 6.99
C GLN A 91 12.88 -9.57 5.98
N VAL A 92 11.85 -8.72 5.96
CA VAL A 92 11.82 -7.58 5.03
C VAL A 92 12.80 -6.52 5.47
N VAL A 93 12.83 -6.19 6.75
CA VAL A 93 13.74 -5.18 7.31
C VAL A 93 13.97 -5.49 8.79
N ASP A 94 15.19 -5.24 9.28
CA ASP A 94 15.44 -5.24 10.72
C ASP A 94 14.89 -3.94 11.33
N GLU A 95 13.83 -4.08 12.11
CA GLU A 95 13.10 -2.95 12.68
C GLU A 95 13.84 -2.25 13.81
N ALA A 96 14.84 -2.91 14.42
CA ALA A 96 15.70 -2.30 15.44
C ALA A 96 16.77 -1.39 14.84
N THR A 97 17.05 -1.51 13.54
CA THR A 97 18.05 -0.68 12.86
C THR A 97 17.49 0.73 12.59
N PRO A 98 18.13 1.80 13.12
CA PRO A 98 17.68 3.16 12.88
C PRO A 98 17.90 3.58 11.43
N ILE A 99 17.08 4.52 10.93
CA ILE A 99 17.17 5.01 9.55
C ILE A 99 18.55 5.61 9.21
N SER A 100 19.24 6.19 10.20
CA SER A 100 20.60 6.74 10.05
C SER A 100 21.65 5.69 9.70
N ARG A 101 21.36 4.41 9.93
CA ARG A 101 22.21 3.27 9.53
C ARG A 101 21.78 2.60 8.25
N LEU A 102 20.79 3.17 7.54
CA LEU A 102 20.31 2.70 6.24
C LEU A 102 19.92 1.21 6.31
N PRO A 103 18.83 0.86 7.02
CA PRO A 103 18.42 -0.52 7.19
C PRO A 103 18.23 -1.19 5.82
N ARG A 104 18.74 -2.42 5.69
CA ARG A 104 18.69 -3.15 4.43
C ARG A 104 17.31 -3.78 4.26
N TRP A 105 16.65 -3.50 3.14
CA TRP A 105 15.33 -4.04 2.81
C TRP A 105 15.45 -5.25 1.88
N PHE A 106 14.59 -6.25 2.10
CA PHE A 106 14.48 -7.49 1.31
C PHE A 106 15.84 -8.16 1.03
N ALA A 107 16.67 -8.28 2.08
CA ALA A 107 17.99 -8.85 1.95
C ALA A 107 17.94 -10.29 1.39
N GLY A 108 18.60 -10.52 0.26
CA GLY A 108 18.60 -11.80 -0.45
C GLY A 108 17.74 -11.82 -1.71
N VAL A 109 16.93 -10.77 -1.96
CA VAL A 109 16.18 -10.60 -3.20
C VAL A 109 16.97 -9.80 -4.22
N ARG A 110 16.87 -10.21 -5.48
CA ARG A 110 17.28 -9.40 -6.64
C ARG A 110 16.13 -9.35 -7.63
N LEU A 111 15.92 -8.20 -8.24
CA LEU A 111 14.87 -7.99 -9.24
C LEU A 111 15.36 -7.07 -10.34
N ASN A 112 14.69 -7.13 -11.49
CA ASN A 112 14.86 -6.17 -12.58
C ASN A 112 13.61 -5.29 -12.68
N TRP A 113 13.80 -3.96 -12.63
CA TRP A 113 12.70 -3.01 -12.71
C TRP A 113 12.03 -3.01 -14.08
N ALA A 114 12.82 -2.96 -15.15
CA ALA A 114 12.29 -3.04 -16.52
C ALA A 114 11.51 -4.35 -16.72
N GLU A 115 11.95 -5.45 -16.10
CA GLU A 115 11.22 -6.72 -16.17
C GLU A 115 9.82 -6.63 -15.58
N ASN A 116 9.70 -6.03 -14.40
CA ASN A 116 8.40 -5.90 -13.75
C ASN A 116 7.54 -4.76 -14.36
N PHE A 117 8.14 -3.84 -15.11
CA PHE A 117 7.41 -2.85 -15.90
C PHE A 117 6.86 -3.41 -17.22
N LEU A 118 7.59 -4.31 -17.87
CA LEU A 118 7.21 -4.87 -19.18
C LEU A 118 6.43 -6.17 -19.08
N TRP A 119 6.62 -6.93 -17.99
CA TRP A 119 5.93 -8.20 -17.79
C TRP A 119 5.14 -8.22 -16.48
N SER A 120 4.08 -9.02 -16.49
CA SER A 120 3.23 -9.32 -15.35
C SER A 120 3.26 -10.83 -15.06
N ARG A 121 2.93 -11.17 -13.82
CA ARG A 121 2.73 -12.56 -13.39
C ARG A 121 1.30 -12.74 -12.90
N GLY A 122 0.54 -13.57 -13.59
CA GLY A 122 -0.86 -13.84 -13.32
C GLY A 122 -1.07 -14.76 -12.11
N PRO A 123 -2.31 -14.81 -11.59
CA PRO A 123 -2.73 -15.86 -10.67
C PRO A 123 -2.61 -17.25 -11.31
N GLY A 124 -1.85 -18.15 -10.68
CA GLY A 124 -1.63 -19.52 -11.18
C GLY A 124 -0.34 -19.69 -12.00
N ASP A 125 0.33 -18.59 -12.35
CA ASP A 125 1.60 -18.65 -13.06
C ASP A 125 2.74 -19.16 -12.16
N ALA A 126 3.60 -19.98 -12.75
CA ALA A 126 4.85 -20.39 -12.14
C ALA A 126 5.75 -19.19 -11.79
N ALA A 127 6.67 -19.39 -10.85
CA ALA A 127 7.67 -18.37 -10.51
C ALA A 127 8.52 -18.05 -11.76
N GLY A 128 8.69 -16.75 -12.05
CA GLY A 128 9.47 -16.28 -13.19
C GLY A 128 8.70 -16.21 -14.53
N THR A 129 7.41 -16.57 -14.57
CA THR A 129 6.60 -16.38 -15.78
C THR A 129 6.54 -14.91 -16.18
N ARG A 130 6.72 -14.66 -17.48
CA ARG A 130 6.63 -13.34 -18.11
C ARG A 130 5.42 -13.30 -19.02
N ALA A 131 4.32 -12.70 -18.56
CA ALA A 131 3.13 -12.44 -19.36
C ALA A 131 3.03 -10.95 -19.71
N THR A 132 2.32 -10.62 -20.78
CA THR A 132 2.04 -9.23 -21.20
C THR A 132 0.60 -8.81 -20.88
N LEU A 133 -0.07 -9.52 -19.97
CA LEU A 133 -1.43 -9.16 -19.56
C LEU A 133 -1.44 -7.74 -18.98
N HIS A 134 -2.24 -6.85 -19.58
CA HIS A 134 -2.30 -5.41 -19.29
C HIS A 134 -1.03 -4.61 -19.65
N LYS A 135 -0.10 -5.24 -20.37
CA LYS A 135 1.20 -4.70 -20.80
C LYS A 135 1.47 -5.10 -22.27
N GLU A 136 0.43 -5.03 -23.10
CA GLU A 136 0.52 -5.40 -24.51
C GLU A 136 1.36 -4.37 -25.30
N ASP A 137 1.93 -4.76 -26.44
CA ASP A 137 2.87 -3.92 -27.24
C ASP A 137 2.36 -2.51 -27.58
N ALA A 138 1.03 -2.32 -27.66
CA ALA A 138 0.42 -1.03 -27.98
C ALA A 138 0.14 -0.15 -26.74
N ARG A 139 0.48 -0.61 -25.53
CA ARG A 139 0.30 0.12 -24.28
C ARG A 139 1.54 0.96 -23.97
N VAL A 140 1.32 2.15 -23.42
CA VAL A 140 2.38 2.94 -22.80
C VAL A 140 2.95 2.17 -21.62
N ALA A 141 4.26 1.99 -21.59
CA ALA A 141 4.92 1.23 -20.54
C ALA A 141 5.22 2.11 -19.32
N LEU A 142 5.69 3.34 -19.56
CA LEU A 142 5.93 4.33 -18.51
C LEU A 142 5.50 5.73 -18.96
N THR A 143 4.93 6.50 -18.03
CA THR A 143 4.72 7.94 -18.23
C THR A 143 5.66 8.69 -17.29
N GLU A 144 6.57 9.47 -17.88
CA GLU A 144 7.42 10.40 -17.14
C GLU A 144 6.66 11.70 -16.87
N VAL A 145 6.60 12.10 -15.60
CA VAL A 145 5.99 13.37 -15.19
C VAL A 145 7.02 14.19 -14.43
N ARG A 146 7.32 15.38 -14.94
CA ARG A 146 8.21 16.33 -14.27
C ARG A 146 7.49 16.98 -13.07
N GLU A 147 8.25 17.32 -12.03
CA GLU A 147 7.73 18.03 -10.85
C GLU A 147 6.84 19.23 -11.26
N GLY A 148 5.68 19.37 -10.61
CA GLY A 148 4.69 20.39 -10.95
C GLY A 148 3.89 20.11 -12.23
N ASN A 149 4.00 18.90 -12.79
CA ASN A 149 3.34 18.47 -14.03
C ASN A 149 3.70 19.36 -15.24
N THR A 150 4.90 19.94 -15.26
CA THR A 150 5.33 20.89 -16.30
C THR A 150 5.65 20.22 -17.64
N ALA A 151 5.85 18.90 -17.63
CA ALA A 151 6.07 18.08 -18.81
C ALA A 151 5.57 16.66 -18.53
N VAL A 152 4.93 16.06 -19.53
CA VAL A 152 4.42 14.69 -19.52
C VAL A 152 4.88 14.03 -20.81
N VAL A 153 5.57 12.89 -20.70
CA VAL A 153 6.09 12.13 -21.85
C VAL A 153 5.77 10.66 -21.64
N ASP A 154 5.18 10.03 -22.65
CA ASP A 154 4.94 8.58 -22.69
C ASP A 154 6.16 7.88 -23.31
N VAL A 155 6.62 6.81 -22.66
CA VAL A 155 7.80 6.00 -23.00
C VAL A 155 7.39 4.54 -23.23
#